data_AF-A0AAD6D285-F1
#
_entry.id   AF-A0AAD6D285-F1
#
_cell.length_a   1.000
_cell.length_b   1.000
_cell.length_c   1.000
_cell.angle_alpha   90.00
_cell.angle_beta   90.00
_cell.angle_gamma   90.00
#
_symmetry.space_group_name_H-M   'P 1'
#
loop_
_entity.id
_entity.type
_entity.pdbx_description
1 polymer ?
#
loop_
_entity_poly.entity_id
_entity_poly.type
_entity_poly.pdbx_seq_one_letter_code
_entity_poly.pdbx_strand_id
1 'polypeptide(L)'
;MSKIPPFDINSAFSKPDTSNVSKASEPQETTDAWVHKTKPPLFWEFISTHPISLKLKNMETALSAGADPNEMDHERDPRRSLGRPLHCAMGDWGNPVHVKENIPAIKLLLEHGADPRLPGPEVKPASLGLQSPLEYARRLAMREWRGDDELLDCGYYAEAYRVMKEAADDLDRRDAPTKGGVVDSVLGFLGVR
;
A
#
# COMPACT_ATOMS: atom_id res chain seq x y z
N MET A 1 62.04 30.17 -17.79
CA MET A 1 60.92 31.12 -17.93
C MET A 1 60.27 30.88 -19.27
N SER A 2 59.19 30.08 -19.33
CA SER A 2 58.49 29.75 -20.58
C SER A 2 57.32 30.72 -20.79
N LYS A 3 57.27 31.40 -21.94
CA LYS A 3 56.19 32.32 -22.34
C LYS A 3 55.11 31.53 -23.08
N ILE A 4 53.87 31.60 -22.60
CA ILE A 4 52.69 31.01 -23.25
C ILE A 4 52.23 31.96 -24.38
N PRO A 5 51.93 31.45 -25.59
CA PRO A 5 51.40 32.28 -26.68
C PRO A 5 49.90 32.61 -26.49
N PRO A 6 49.40 33.71 -27.07
CA PRO A 6 48.01 34.13 -26.92
C PRO A 6 47.05 33.26 -27.72
N PHE A 7 45.89 33.00 -27.12
CA PHE A 7 44.79 32.19 -27.65
C PHE A 7 43.90 33.06 -28.55
N ASP A 8 43.75 32.68 -29.83
CA ASP A 8 42.87 33.36 -30.78
C ASP A 8 41.45 32.80 -30.68
N ILE A 9 40.51 33.68 -30.31
CA ILE A 9 39.11 33.37 -30.01
C ILE A 9 38.20 33.31 -31.26
N ASN A 10 38.72 33.59 -32.46
CA ASN A 10 37.88 33.69 -33.67
C ASN A 10 37.85 32.45 -34.58
N SER A 11 38.46 31.33 -34.19
CA SER A 11 38.56 30.14 -35.05
C SER A 11 37.43 29.09 -34.89
N ALA A 12 36.41 29.32 -34.06
CA ALA A 12 35.47 28.24 -33.67
C ALA A 12 34.03 28.33 -34.20
N PHE A 13 33.66 29.35 -34.98
CA PHE A 13 32.29 29.45 -35.51
C PHE A 13 32.20 29.08 -37.01
N SER A 14 32.36 27.78 -37.29
CA SER A 14 31.72 27.20 -38.48
C SER A 14 30.24 26.97 -38.17
N LYS A 15 29.36 27.53 -39.00
CA LYS A 15 27.91 27.37 -38.88
C LYS A 15 27.54 25.88 -39.05
N PRO A 16 26.63 25.32 -38.23
CA PRO A 16 26.17 23.95 -38.45
C PRO A 16 25.29 23.86 -39.70
N ASP A 17 25.62 22.87 -40.52
CA ASP A 17 24.87 22.40 -41.69
C ASP A 17 23.47 21.96 -41.25
N THR A 18 22.41 22.55 -41.81
CA THR A 18 21.01 22.30 -41.43
C THR A 18 20.39 21.08 -42.14
N SER A 19 21.22 20.22 -42.74
CA SER A 19 20.77 19.02 -43.44
C SER A 19 20.84 17.75 -42.58
N ASN A 20 20.21 17.77 -41.40
CA ASN A 20 19.86 16.51 -40.72
C ASN A 20 18.66 16.69 -39.79
N VAL A 21 17.46 16.53 -40.37
CA VAL A 21 16.20 16.37 -39.63
C VAL A 21 16.26 15.03 -38.89
N SER A 22 16.85 15.07 -37.70
CA SER A 22 16.78 13.98 -36.74
C SER A 22 15.38 14.04 -36.14
N LYS A 23 14.59 12.99 -36.43
CA LYS A 23 13.34 12.67 -35.72
C LYS A 23 13.52 13.00 -34.23
N ALA A 24 12.63 13.84 -33.71
CA ALA A 24 12.46 14.00 -32.27
C ALA A 24 12.30 12.59 -31.68
N SER A 25 13.32 12.13 -30.97
CA SER A 25 13.20 10.97 -30.11
C SER A 25 12.19 11.37 -29.04
N GLU A 26 11.01 10.74 -29.12
CA GLU A 26 10.02 10.75 -28.06
C GLU A 26 10.71 10.53 -26.71
N PRO A 27 10.27 11.21 -25.63
CA PRO A 27 10.83 10.99 -24.32
C PRO A 27 10.74 9.49 -24.01
N GLN A 28 11.90 8.84 -23.84
CA GLN A 28 11.93 7.45 -23.43
C GLN A 28 11.27 7.38 -22.04
N GLU A 29 10.03 6.87 -22.02
CA GLU A 29 9.35 6.45 -20.80
C GLU A 29 10.31 5.56 -20.01
N THR A 30 10.65 6.00 -18.81
CA THR A 30 11.48 5.24 -17.89
C THR A 30 10.77 3.92 -17.59
N THR A 31 11.53 2.82 -17.63
CA THR A 31 11.03 1.45 -17.48
C THR A 31 10.34 1.16 -16.14
N ASP A 32 10.38 2.08 -15.18
CA ASP A 32 9.67 1.99 -13.91
C ASP A 32 8.16 2.26 -14.04
N ALA A 33 7.72 3.00 -15.06
CA ALA A 33 6.28 3.24 -15.29
C ALA A 33 5.52 1.98 -15.74
N TRP A 34 6.22 0.95 -16.21
CA TRP A 34 5.62 -0.24 -16.85
C TRP A 34 5.19 -1.34 -15.87
N VAL A 35 5.82 -1.47 -14.70
CA VAL A 35 5.51 -2.53 -13.73
C VAL A 35 4.23 -2.22 -12.92
N HIS A 36 3.77 -0.97 -12.97
CA HIS A 36 2.77 -0.47 -12.04
C HIS A 36 1.37 -0.24 -12.63
N LYS A 37 1.23 -0.18 -13.96
CA LYS A 37 -0.09 -0.01 -14.63
C LYS A 37 -1.01 -1.23 -14.55
N THR A 38 -0.54 -2.37 -14.08
CA THR A 38 -1.32 -3.63 -14.02
C THR A 38 -1.93 -3.92 -12.66
N LYS A 39 -1.54 -3.21 -11.59
CA LYS A 39 -2.09 -3.47 -10.26
C LYS A 39 -3.43 -2.75 -10.07
N PRO A 40 -4.43 -3.39 -9.44
CA PRO A 40 -5.70 -2.75 -9.13
C PRO A 40 -5.50 -1.46 -8.31
N PRO A 41 -6.44 -0.50 -8.37
CA PRO A 41 -6.36 0.75 -7.62
C PRO A 41 -6.11 0.57 -6.12
N LEU A 42 -6.62 -0.53 -5.52
CA LEU A 42 -6.43 -0.85 -4.11
C LEU A 42 -4.97 -1.17 -3.71
N PHE A 43 -4.06 -1.31 -4.67
CA PHE A 43 -2.63 -1.51 -4.42
C PHE A 43 -1.81 -0.31 -4.89
N TRP A 44 -2.09 0.18 -6.11
CA TRP A 44 -1.29 1.25 -6.73
C TRP A 44 -1.47 2.61 -6.04
N GLU A 45 -2.66 2.95 -5.53
CA GLU A 45 -2.88 4.29 -4.99
C GLU A 45 -2.03 4.60 -3.76
N PHE A 46 -1.59 3.59 -3.02
CA PHE A 46 -0.70 3.78 -1.86
C PHE A 46 0.73 4.16 -2.25
N ILE A 47 1.16 3.79 -3.44
CA ILE A 47 2.48 4.12 -3.98
C ILE A 47 2.45 5.26 -5.01
N SER A 48 1.25 5.69 -5.41
CA SER A 48 1.05 6.86 -6.27
C SER A 48 1.35 8.18 -5.53
N THR A 49 1.74 9.19 -6.29
CA THR A 49 1.88 10.58 -5.81
C THR A 49 0.58 11.37 -5.90
N HIS A 50 -0.56 10.70 -6.08
CA HIS A 50 -1.85 11.37 -6.16
C HIS A 50 -2.21 12.03 -4.82
N PRO A 51 -2.95 13.15 -4.80
CA PRO A 51 -3.49 13.68 -3.56
C PRO A 51 -4.49 12.69 -2.95
N ILE A 52 -4.61 12.67 -1.62
CA ILE A 52 -5.48 11.73 -0.89
C ILE A 52 -6.93 11.70 -1.41
N SER A 53 -7.48 12.84 -1.84
CA SER A 53 -8.84 12.92 -2.40
C SER A 53 -9.02 12.09 -3.67
N LEU A 54 -8.01 12.08 -4.55
CA LEU A 54 -8.04 11.29 -5.78
C LEU A 54 -7.81 9.80 -5.48
N LYS A 55 -6.89 9.48 -4.55
CA LYS A 55 -6.68 8.10 -4.09
C LYS A 55 -7.99 7.49 -3.59
N LEU A 56 -8.68 8.18 -2.68
CA LEU A 56 -9.97 7.73 -2.12
C LEU A 56 -11.02 7.52 -3.21
N LYS A 57 -11.18 8.47 -4.14
CA LYS A 57 -12.14 8.36 -5.24
C LYS A 57 -11.86 7.13 -6.11
N ASN A 58 -10.59 6.86 -6.44
CA ASN A 58 -10.21 5.72 -7.26
C ASN A 58 -10.43 4.40 -6.53
N MET A 59 -10.10 4.34 -5.23
CA MET A 59 -10.34 3.18 -4.39
C MET A 59 -11.84 2.90 -4.23
N GLU A 60 -12.64 3.92 -3.93
CA GLU A 60 -14.10 3.81 -3.81
C GLU A 60 -14.74 3.33 -5.11
N THR A 61 -14.26 3.82 -6.26
CA THR A 61 -14.70 3.35 -7.58
C THR A 61 -14.39 1.86 -7.77
N ALA A 62 -13.19 1.41 -7.38
CA ALA A 62 -12.80 0.00 -7.48
C ALA A 62 -13.63 -0.90 -6.56
N LEU A 63 -13.83 -0.50 -5.30
CA LEU A 63 -14.65 -1.22 -4.32
C LEU A 63 -16.11 -1.29 -4.79
N SER A 64 -16.65 -0.20 -5.33
CA SER A 64 -17.99 -0.16 -5.91
C SER A 64 -18.13 -1.06 -7.15
N ALA A 65 -17.05 -1.29 -7.88
CA ALA A 65 -17.00 -2.24 -9.00
C ALA A 65 -16.83 -3.71 -8.54
N GLY A 66 -16.75 -3.97 -7.23
CA GLY A 66 -16.62 -5.30 -6.67
C GLY A 66 -15.19 -5.78 -6.45
N ALA A 67 -14.20 -4.88 -6.43
CA ALA A 67 -12.85 -5.24 -6.01
C ALA A 67 -12.85 -5.74 -4.56
N ASP A 68 -12.17 -6.85 -4.29
CA ASP A 68 -12.09 -7.42 -2.95
C ASP A 68 -11.06 -6.65 -2.10
N PRO A 69 -11.47 -5.98 -1.00
CA PRO A 69 -10.53 -5.26 -0.14
C PRO A 69 -9.57 -6.19 0.62
N ASN A 70 -9.82 -7.50 0.59
CA ASN A 70 -8.93 -8.51 1.12
C ASN A 70 -8.07 -9.18 0.04
N GLU A 71 -8.15 -8.83 -1.24
CA GLU A 71 -7.39 -9.52 -2.28
C GLU A 71 -5.88 -9.56 -1.96
N MET A 72 -5.24 -10.71 -2.15
CA MET A 72 -3.79 -10.84 -1.96
C MET A 72 -3.08 -10.47 -3.27
N ASP A 73 -2.04 -9.62 -3.20
CA ASP A 73 -1.21 -9.32 -4.36
C ASP A 73 -0.44 -10.57 -4.83
N HIS A 74 -0.87 -11.10 -5.97
CA HIS A 74 -0.35 -12.31 -6.62
C HIS A 74 0.91 -12.07 -7.48
N GLU A 75 1.69 -11.04 -7.17
CA GLU A 75 2.98 -10.77 -7.82
C GLU A 75 3.85 -12.02 -7.92
N ARG A 76 4.43 -12.27 -9.11
CA ARG A 76 5.16 -13.51 -9.41
C ARG A 76 6.38 -13.68 -8.53
N ASP A 77 7.06 -12.58 -8.21
CA ASP A 77 8.13 -12.57 -7.22
C ASP A 77 7.54 -12.21 -5.86
N PRO A 78 7.50 -13.13 -4.88
CA PRO A 78 6.98 -12.83 -3.55
C PRO A 78 7.68 -11.65 -2.89
N ARG A 79 8.96 -11.40 -3.22
CA ARG A 79 9.74 -10.23 -2.77
C ARG A 79 9.26 -8.90 -3.34
N ARG A 80 8.32 -8.92 -4.28
CA ARG A 80 7.63 -7.75 -4.84
C ARG A 80 6.14 -7.67 -4.48
N SER A 81 5.55 -8.71 -3.88
CA SER A 81 4.14 -8.68 -3.41
C SER A 81 3.88 -7.57 -2.38
N LEU A 82 2.83 -6.79 -2.54
CA LEU A 82 2.47 -5.73 -1.61
C LEU A 82 1.60 -6.23 -0.44
N GLY A 83 1.29 -7.53 -0.42
CA GLY A 83 0.36 -8.13 0.52
C GLY A 83 -1.09 -7.81 0.14
N ARG A 84 -1.92 -7.48 1.13
CA ARG A 84 -3.31 -7.05 0.91
C ARG A 84 -3.39 -5.52 0.87
N PRO A 85 -4.50 -4.92 0.41
CA PRO A 85 -4.67 -3.46 0.41
C PRO A 85 -4.34 -2.79 1.76
N LEU A 86 -4.72 -3.40 2.90
CA LEU A 86 -4.34 -2.87 4.21
C LEU A 86 -2.83 -2.96 4.49
N HIS A 87 -2.09 -3.95 3.98
CA HIS A 87 -0.62 -3.96 4.07
C HIS A 87 -0.01 -2.81 3.27
N CYS A 88 -0.59 -2.49 2.11
CA CYS A 88 -0.14 -1.39 1.27
C CYS A 88 -0.30 -0.03 1.97
N ALA A 89 -1.43 0.18 2.64
CA ALA A 89 -1.74 1.41 3.35
C ALA A 89 -0.73 1.74 4.46
N MET A 90 -0.11 0.71 5.03
CA MET A 90 0.81 0.78 6.18
C MET A 90 2.29 0.87 5.79
N GLY A 91 2.64 0.58 4.53
CA GLY A 91 4.02 0.49 4.09
C GLY A 91 4.57 1.82 3.59
N ASP A 92 5.87 2.07 3.80
CA ASP A 92 6.55 3.30 3.44
C ASP A 92 7.11 3.35 2.01
N TRP A 93 6.78 2.34 1.19
CA TRP A 93 7.20 1.96 -0.17
C TRP A 93 7.90 3.03 -1.06
N GLY A 94 8.94 3.68 -0.55
CA GLY A 94 9.69 4.75 -1.21
C GLY A 94 9.13 6.17 -1.04
N ASN A 95 7.99 6.39 -0.37
CA ASN A 95 7.48 7.74 -0.10
C ASN A 95 6.81 7.86 1.29
N PRO A 96 7.61 8.01 2.36
CA PRO A 96 7.09 8.07 3.74
C PRO A 96 6.23 9.31 4.02
N VAL A 97 6.32 10.36 3.18
CA VAL A 97 5.56 11.60 3.38
C VAL A 97 4.05 11.36 3.25
N HIS A 98 3.63 10.50 2.33
CA HIS A 98 2.20 10.25 2.10
C HIS A 98 1.60 9.15 2.98
N VAL A 99 2.43 8.34 3.66
CA VAL A 99 1.93 7.29 4.55
C VAL A 99 1.01 7.88 5.62
N LYS A 100 1.40 9.03 6.18
CA LYS A 100 0.65 9.73 7.23
C LYS A 100 -0.75 10.18 6.75
N GLU A 101 -0.93 10.35 5.45
CA GLU A 101 -2.19 10.77 4.83
C GLU A 101 -3.15 9.58 4.60
N ASN A 102 -2.71 8.34 4.82
CA ASN A 102 -3.49 7.14 4.46
C ASN A 102 -4.57 6.74 5.48
N ILE A 103 -4.73 7.42 6.62
CA ILE A 103 -5.77 7.08 7.61
C ILE A 103 -7.18 7.01 7.00
N PRO A 104 -7.62 7.96 6.16
CA PRO A 104 -8.91 7.87 5.48
C PRO A 104 -9.04 6.65 4.57
N ALA A 105 -7.95 6.26 3.90
CA ALA A 105 -7.93 5.08 3.02
C ALA A 105 -8.04 3.77 3.82
N ILE A 106 -7.41 3.71 5.01
CA ILE A 106 -7.59 2.59 5.95
C ILE A 106 -9.05 2.48 6.36
N LYS A 107 -9.68 3.59 6.78
CA LYS A 107 -11.10 3.60 7.16
C LYS A 107 -12.00 3.13 6.01
N LEU A 108 -11.78 3.64 4.80
CA LEU A 108 -12.52 3.21 3.61
C LEU A 108 -12.40 1.68 3.38
N LEU A 109 -11.19 1.12 3.45
CA LEU A 109 -10.98 -0.31 3.29
C LEU A 109 -11.74 -1.12 4.37
N LEU A 110 -11.68 -0.69 5.63
CA LEU A 110 -12.38 -1.34 6.75
C LEU A 110 -13.91 -1.26 6.60
N GLU A 111 -14.44 -0.11 6.19
CA GLU A 111 -15.87 0.08 5.90
C GLU A 111 -16.39 -0.88 4.83
N HIS A 112 -15.54 -1.23 3.86
CA HIS A 112 -15.84 -2.19 2.82
C HIS A 112 -15.51 -3.65 3.18
N GLY A 113 -15.12 -3.93 4.42
CA GLY A 113 -14.92 -5.30 4.92
C GLY A 113 -13.49 -5.82 4.80
N ALA A 114 -12.49 -4.94 4.66
CA ALA A 114 -11.10 -5.35 4.86
C ALA A 114 -10.92 -5.91 6.28
N ASP A 115 -10.33 -7.10 6.38
CA ASP A 115 -10.04 -7.76 7.65
C ASP A 115 -8.59 -7.46 8.08
N PRO A 116 -8.37 -6.62 9.11
CA PRO A 116 -7.05 -6.23 9.55
C PRO A 116 -6.32 -7.35 10.31
N ARG A 117 -6.97 -8.49 10.56
CA ARG A 117 -6.39 -9.67 11.21
C ARG A 117 -5.67 -10.58 10.21
N LEU A 118 -5.92 -10.42 8.90
CA LEU A 118 -5.36 -11.30 7.88
C LEU A 118 -3.84 -11.09 7.73
N PRO A 119 -3.03 -12.17 7.73
CA PRO A 119 -1.59 -12.06 7.54
C PRO A 119 -1.23 -11.69 6.10
N GLY A 120 -0.02 -11.18 5.94
CA GLY A 120 0.61 -10.91 4.65
C GLY A 120 1.15 -12.18 3.97
N PRO A 121 1.88 -12.02 2.85
CA PRO A 121 2.49 -13.12 2.14
C PRO A 121 3.71 -13.65 2.91
N GLU A 122 3.82 -14.98 3.01
CA GLU A 122 4.84 -15.68 3.80
C GLU A 122 6.30 -15.32 3.45
N VAL A 123 6.54 -14.77 2.25
CA VAL A 123 7.88 -14.62 1.68
C VAL A 123 8.18 -13.15 1.33
N LYS A 124 8.44 -12.32 2.36
CA LYS A 124 9.12 -11.02 2.25
C LYS A 124 9.99 -10.72 3.49
N PRO A 125 11.08 -9.95 3.35
CA PRO A 125 12.12 -9.89 4.36
C PRO A 125 11.60 -9.27 5.66
N ALA A 126 11.64 -10.09 6.72
CA ALA A 126 11.81 -9.77 8.15
C ALA A 126 10.94 -8.71 8.86
N SER A 127 10.10 -7.90 8.21
CA SER A 127 9.36 -6.83 8.91
C SER A 127 7.87 -6.71 8.60
N LEU A 128 7.38 -7.13 7.43
CA LEU A 128 5.97 -6.96 7.01
C LEU A 128 5.25 -8.27 6.61
N GLY A 129 5.97 -9.31 6.20
CA GLY A 129 5.39 -10.44 5.45
C GLY A 129 4.49 -11.38 6.26
N LEU A 130 4.79 -11.60 7.55
CA LEU A 130 4.02 -12.55 8.37
C LEU A 130 2.97 -11.89 9.26
N GLN A 131 3.07 -10.60 9.48
CA GLN A 131 2.21 -9.88 10.42
C GLN A 131 0.92 -9.45 9.72
N SER A 132 -0.17 -9.45 10.48
CA SER A 132 -1.38 -8.77 10.06
C SER A 132 -1.17 -7.24 10.09
N PRO A 133 -1.92 -6.46 9.30
CA PRO A 133 -1.88 -5.00 9.36
C PRO A 133 -2.08 -4.47 10.79
N LEU A 134 -2.98 -5.11 11.55
CA LEU A 134 -3.22 -4.79 12.96
C LEU A 134 -1.98 -5.00 13.84
N GLU A 135 -1.33 -6.16 13.73
CA GLU A 135 -0.14 -6.48 14.53
C GLU A 135 1.04 -5.56 14.16
N TYR A 136 1.20 -5.28 12.87
CA TYR A 136 2.22 -4.36 12.39
C TYR A 136 2.02 -2.94 12.94
N ALA A 137 0.79 -2.41 12.87
CA ALA A 137 0.43 -1.11 13.44
C ALA A 137 0.67 -1.07 14.95
N ARG A 138 0.26 -2.12 15.68
CA ARG A 138 0.50 -2.25 17.13
C ARG A 138 1.98 -2.12 17.46
N ARG A 139 2.82 -2.88 16.76
CA ARG A 139 4.27 -2.91 16.99
C ARG A 139 4.91 -1.54 16.78
N LEU A 140 4.50 -0.82 15.74
CA LEU A 140 5.04 0.51 15.44
C LEU A 140 4.47 1.60 16.35
N ALA A 141 3.20 1.52 16.74
CA ALA A 141 2.58 2.42 17.71
C ALA A 141 3.22 2.31 19.10
N MET A 142 3.72 1.13 19.46
CA MET A 142 4.34 0.85 20.76
C MET A 142 5.87 0.98 20.74
N ARG A 143 6.48 1.32 19.59
CA ARG A 143 7.94 1.44 19.51
C ARG A 143 8.38 2.64 20.34
N GLU A 144 9.17 2.38 21.38
CA GLU A 144 9.82 3.43 22.16
C GLU A 144 10.74 4.22 21.21
N TRP A 145 10.48 5.51 21.04
CA TRP A 145 11.18 6.38 20.11
C TRP A 145 12.67 6.47 20.53
N ARG A 146 13.59 6.03 19.66
CA ARG A 146 15.04 6.01 19.91
C ARG A 146 15.82 6.97 19.01
N GLY A 147 15.37 8.22 18.92
CA GLY A 147 16.06 9.30 18.21
C GLY A 147 15.40 9.72 16.90
N ASP A 148 16.03 10.72 16.25
CA ASP A 148 15.63 11.66 15.19
C ASP A 148 15.01 11.10 13.88
N ASP A 149 14.46 9.89 13.91
CA ASP A 149 13.75 9.27 12.79
C ASP A 149 12.32 9.83 12.70
N GLU A 150 12.23 11.10 12.27
CA GLU A 150 10.98 11.89 12.07
C GLU A 150 10.03 11.26 11.03
N LEU A 151 10.53 10.27 10.29
CA LEU A 151 9.83 9.55 9.22
C LEU A 151 8.78 8.58 9.76
N LEU A 152 8.96 8.04 10.97
CA LEU A 152 8.01 7.12 11.61
C LEU A 152 7.26 7.84 12.74
N ASP A 153 6.28 8.66 12.34
CA ASP A 153 5.36 9.30 13.28
C ASP A 153 4.53 8.25 14.03
N CYS A 154 4.81 8.11 15.32
CA CYS A 154 4.08 7.20 16.20
C CYS A 154 2.57 7.53 16.25
N GLY A 155 2.18 8.80 16.01
CA GLY A 155 0.79 9.23 15.98
C GLY A 155 -0.01 8.57 14.84
N TYR A 156 0.58 8.46 13.65
CA TYR A 156 -0.06 7.77 12.52
C TYR A 156 -0.31 6.29 12.86
N TYR A 157 0.72 5.57 13.30
CA TYR A 157 0.57 4.13 13.60
C TYR A 157 -0.33 3.88 14.80
N ALA A 158 -0.37 4.78 15.78
CA ALA A 158 -1.30 4.71 16.91
C ALA A 158 -2.76 4.86 16.45
N GLU A 159 -3.05 5.83 15.58
CA GLU A 159 -4.39 6.00 15.02
C GLU A 159 -4.79 4.83 14.11
N ALA A 160 -3.87 4.39 13.24
CA ALA A 160 -4.06 3.21 12.39
C ALA A 160 -4.36 1.95 13.23
N TYR A 161 -3.60 1.73 14.31
CA TYR A 161 -3.84 0.63 15.24
C TYR A 161 -5.20 0.76 15.91
N ARG A 162 -5.57 1.96 16.38
CA ARG A 162 -6.86 2.21 17.03
C ARG A 162 -8.04 1.83 16.13
N VAL A 163 -8.06 2.31 14.89
CA VAL A 163 -9.17 2.05 13.95
C VAL A 163 -9.22 0.58 13.51
N MET A 164 -8.06 -0.05 13.27
CA MET A 164 -8.02 -1.46 12.92
C MET A 164 -8.40 -2.36 14.10
N LYS A 165 -8.05 -1.97 15.33
CA LYS A 165 -8.40 -2.72 16.52
C LYS A 165 -9.91 -2.71 16.77
N GLU A 166 -10.53 -1.55 16.60
CA GLU A 166 -11.99 -1.40 16.65
C GLU A 166 -12.67 -2.30 15.60
N ALA A 167 -12.21 -2.26 14.34
CA ALA A 167 -12.74 -3.13 13.30
C ALA A 167 -12.53 -4.63 13.57
N ALA A 168 -11.37 -5.02 14.10
CA ALA A 168 -11.09 -6.40 14.49
C ALA A 168 -11.99 -6.87 15.63
N ASP A 169 -12.22 -6.04 16.65
CA ASP A 169 -13.14 -6.35 17.76
C ASP A 169 -14.58 -6.49 17.28
N ASP A 170 -14.99 -5.69 16.30
CA ASP A 170 -16.29 -5.80 15.65
C ASP A 170 -16.45 -7.14 14.91
N LEU A 171 -15.42 -7.57 14.20
CA LEU A 171 -15.39 -8.88 13.53
C LEU A 171 -15.44 -10.02 14.56
N ASP A 172 -14.59 -9.97 15.60
CA ASP A 172 -14.56 -10.97 16.66
C ASP A 172 -15.92 -11.10 17.37
N ARG A 173 -16.63 -9.98 17.59
CA ARG A 173 -17.99 -9.98 18.15
C ARG A 173 -19.03 -10.62 17.23
N ARG A 174 -18.87 -10.48 15.91
CA ARG A 174 -19.76 -11.10 14.91
C ARG A 174 -19.48 -12.60 14.74
N ASP A 175 -18.20 -12.97 14.82
CA ASP A 175 -17.73 -14.35 14.74
C ASP A 175 -17.99 -15.14 16.04
N ALA A 176 -18.24 -14.44 17.15
CA ALA A 176 -18.52 -15.07 18.43
C ALA A 176 -19.79 -15.95 18.32
N PRO A 177 -19.71 -17.24 18.70
CA PRO A 177 -20.86 -18.13 18.66
C PRO A 177 -21.95 -17.54 19.56
N THR A 178 -23.16 -17.41 19.04
CA THR A 178 -24.35 -17.01 19.80
C THR A 178 -24.53 -18.00 20.96
N LYS A 179 -24.02 -17.62 22.14
CA LYS A 179 -24.29 -18.30 23.41
C LYS A 179 -25.78 -18.13 23.71
N GLY A 180 -26.62 -18.98 23.11
CA GLY A 180 -28.07 -18.87 23.25
C GLY A 180 -28.93 -19.62 22.22
N GLY A 181 -28.34 -20.37 21.28
CA GLY A 181 -29.09 -21.28 20.42
C GLY A 181 -29.56 -22.51 21.19
N VAL A 182 -30.67 -22.36 21.92
CA VAL A 182 -31.52 -23.46 22.40
C VAL A 182 -31.83 -24.38 21.23
N VAL A 183 -31.23 -25.58 21.20
CA VAL A 183 -31.88 -26.71 20.54
C VAL A 183 -32.77 -27.38 21.57
N ASP A 184 -34.04 -26.94 21.53
CA ASP A 184 -35.17 -27.72 21.99
C ASP A 184 -35.04 -29.14 21.42
N SER A 185 -34.59 -30.07 22.26
CA SER A 185 -34.81 -31.51 22.05
C SER A 185 -36.12 -31.89 22.71
N VAL A 186 -37.21 -31.32 22.19
CA VAL A 186 -38.57 -31.81 22.39
C VAL A 186 -39.15 -32.10 21.01
N LEU A 187 -39.00 -33.34 20.53
CA LEU A 187 -40.08 -34.20 20.00
C LEU A 187 -39.58 -35.32 19.08
N GLY A 188 -40.02 -36.54 19.42
CA GLY A 188 -40.14 -37.69 18.51
C GLY A 188 -39.07 -38.75 18.75
N PHE A 189 -39.37 -39.99 19.12
CA PHE A 189 -40.50 -40.79 18.68
C PHE A 189 -40.71 -42.00 19.60
N LEU A 190 -41.97 -42.34 19.87
CA LEU A 190 -42.40 -43.61 20.41
C LEU A 190 -41.90 -44.77 19.53
N GLY A 191 -41.21 -45.74 20.15
CA GLY A 191 -40.89 -47.03 19.56
C GLY A 191 -41.50 -48.16 20.38
N VAL A 192 -42.78 -48.43 20.13
CA VAL A 192 -43.46 -49.68 20.51
C VAL A 192 -42.88 -50.80 19.64
N ARG A 193 -42.24 -51.80 20.25
CA ARG A 193 -42.57 -53.23 20.07
C ARG A 193 -41.74 -54.12 21.00
#